data_AF-A0ABD1CA92-F1
#
_entry.id   AF-A0ABD1CA92-F1
#
_cell.length_a   1.000
_cell.length_b   1.000
_cell.length_c   1.000
_cell.angle_alpha   90.00
_cell.angle_beta   90.00
_cell.angle_gamma   90.00
#
_symmetry.space_group_name_H-M   'P 1'
#
loop_
_entity.id
_entity.type
_entity.pdbx_description
1 polymer ?
#
loop_
_entity_poly.entity_id
_entity_poly.type
_entity_poly.pdbx_seq_one_letter_code
_entity_poly.pdbx_strand_id
1 'polypeptide(L)'
;MLDAAKHPLYKGCKEGHSPLSSATRLMTIKTDHNLSEECVDAITEWAKDLWPEDNLLPASYYEVQKLVAGLGLPYKVIDVCIDNCMLYWREDENRNRCRFCRKPRYQETSGRVPILYKRMWYLPITDRLKRLYTSQRTARGNEMACRASSRWRYYTSFRRRSVETFSVIVSGFCVRAPECVPRVMHRWV
;
A
#
# COMPACT_ATOMS: atom_id res chain seq x y z
N MET A 1 4.95 0.96 -14.79
CA MET A 1 3.62 0.63 -14.17
C MET A 1 2.80 1.87 -13.88
N LEU A 2 3.34 2.90 -13.20
CA LEU A 2 2.69 4.22 -13.12
C LEU A 2 2.54 4.89 -14.50
N ASP A 3 3.20 4.37 -15.53
CA ASP A 3 3.06 4.85 -16.90
C ASP A 3 1.64 4.61 -17.42
N ALA A 4 0.97 3.52 -17.04
CA ALA A 4 -0.44 3.28 -17.36
C ALA A 4 -1.39 4.33 -16.75
N ALA A 5 -0.92 5.16 -15.80
CA ALA A 5 -1.67 6.31 -15.31
C ALA A 5 -1.50 7.57 -16.19
N LYS A 6 -0.42 7.64 -16.97
CA LYS A 6 -0.03 8.80 -17.79
C LYS A 6 -0.67 8.77 -19.18
N HIS A 7 -0.95 7.57 -19.70
CA HIS A 7 -1.60 7.43 -21.01
C HIS A 7 -3.11 7.66 -20.88
N PRO A 8 -3.72 8.44 -21.78
CA PRO A 8 -5.16 8.50 -21.88
C PRO A 8 -5.70 7.15 -22.33
N LEU A 9 -6.93 6.88 -21.93
CA LEU A 9 -7.55 5.59 -22.16
C LEU A 9 -7.89 5.35 -23.66
N TYR A 10 -8.26 6.41 -24.38
CA TYR A 10 -8.36 6.47 -25.85
C TYR A 10 -8.09 7.92 -26.32
N LYS A 11 -7.87 8.13 -27.62
CA LYS A 11 -7.61 9.47 -28.21
C LYS A 11 -8.85 10.37 -28.07
N GLY A 12 -8.70 11.52 -27.41
CA GLY A 12 -9.81 12.46 -27.17
C GLY A 12 -10.63 12.20 -25.90
N CYS A 13 -10.16 11.32 -25.00
CA CYS A 13 -10.79 11.12 -23.70
C CYS A 13 -10.63 12.36 -22.79
N LYS A 14 -11.60 12.57 -21.88
CA LYS A 14 -11.53 13.64 -20.86
C LYS A 14 -10.29 13.46 -19.98
N GLU A 15 -9.68 14.57 -19.58
CA GLU A 15 -8.47 14.55 -18.74
C GLU A 15 -8.70 13.76 -17.44
N GLY A 16 -7.74 12.90 -17.09
CA GLY A 16 -7.77 12.09 -15.87
C GLY A 16 -8.34 10.66 -16.00
N HIS A 17 -8.86 10.30 -17.18
CA HIS A 17 -9.26 8.93 -17.48
C HIS A 17 -8.09 8.14 -18.07
N SER A 18 -7.43 7.38 -17.21
CA SER A 18 -6.39 6.42 -17.57
C SER A 18 -6.86 4.98 -17.36
N PRO A 19 -6.26 3.98 -18.02
CA PRO A 19 -6.54 2.57 -17.80
C PRO A 19 -6.52 2.17 -16.32
N LEU A 20 -5.56 2.73 -15.57
CA LEU A 20 -5.42 2.48 -14.15
C LEU A 20 -6.55 3.10 -13.31
N SER A 21 -6.99 4.31 -13.67
CA SER A 21 -8.12 4.99 -13.02
C SER A 21 -9.40 4.18 -13.19
N SER A 22 -9.67 3.72 -14.41
CA SER A 22 -10.83 2.86 -14.73
C SER A 22 -10.76 1.52 -14.01
N ALA A 23 -9.61 0.83 -14.04
CA ALA A 23 -9.42 -0.43 -13.34
C ALA A 23 -9.62 -0.29 -11.82
N THR A 24 -9.15 0.81 -11.22
CA THR A 24 -9.32 1.08 -9.79
C THR A 24 -10.79 1.31 -9.44
N ARG A 25 -11.51 2.12 -10.23
CA ARG A 25 -12.95 2.36 -10.03
C ARG A 25 -13.77 1.09 -10.17
N LEU A 26 -13.47 0.27 -11.17
CA LEU A 26 -14.15 -1.01 -11.39
C LEU A 26 -13.95 -1.96 -10.21
N MET A 27 -12.74 -2.00 -9.64
CA MET A 27 -12.48 -2.77 -8.42
C MET A 27 -13.26 -2.23 -7.21
N THR A 28 -13.36 -0.91 -7.05
CA THR A 28 -14.16 -0.31 -5.98
C THR A 28 -15.64 -0.67 -6.12
N ILE A 29 -16.20 -0.58 -7.33
CA ILE A 29 -17.60 -0.97 -7.60
C ILE A 29 -17.81 -2.47 -7.30
N LYS A 30 -16.87 -3.33 -7.74
CA LYS A 30 -16.91 -4.75 -7.42
C LYS A 30 -16.97 -4.97 -5.91
N THR A 31 -16.12 -4.31 -5.12
CA THR A 31 -16.07 -4.49 -3.67
C THR A 31 -17.28 -3.91 -2.95
N ASP A 32 -17.78 -2.75 -3.39
CA ASP A 32 -18.90 -2.06 -2.74
C ASP A 32 -20.22 -2.79 -2.97
N HIS A 33 -20.40 -3.39 -4.16
CA HIS A 33 -21.60 -4.15 -4.53
C HIS A 33 -21.41 -5.66 -4.46
N ASN A 34 -20.24 -6.13 -4.02
CA ASN A 34 -19.90 -7.54 -3.89
C ASN A 34 -20.17 -8.36 -5.17
N LEU A 35 -19.80 -7.79 -6.32
CA LEU A 35 -20.03 -8.40 -7.64
C LEU A 35 -19.16 -9.64 -7.83
N SER A 36 -19.70 -10.64 -8.53
CA SER A 36 -18.94 -11.82 -8.96
C SER A 36 -17.88 -11.43 -10.00
N GLU A 37 -16.86 -12.28 -10.17
CA GLU A 37 -15.83 -12.08 -11.21
C GLU A 37 -16.44 -12.12 -12.61
N GLU A 38 -17.34 -13.07 -12.85
CA GLU A 38 -18.09 -13.20 -14.10
C GLU A 38 -18.90 -11.94 -14.45
N CYS A 39 -19.48 -11.28 -13.44
CA CYS A 39 -20.21 -10.02 -13.66
C CYS A 39 -19.25 -8.90 -14.10
N VAL A 40 -18.05 -8.84 -13.51
CA VAL A 40 -17.05 -7.85 -13.91
C VAL A 40 -16.54 -8.12 -15.32
N ASP A 41 -16.32 -9.39 -15.68
CA ASP A 41 -15.93 -9.79 -17.05
C ASP A 41 -16.99 -9.36 -18.07
N ALA A 42 -18.27 -9.65 -17.81
CA ALA A 42 -19.38 -9.23 -18.67
C ALA A 42 -19.48 -7.70 -18.81
N ILE A 43 -19.26 -6.95 -17.72
CA ILE A 43 -19.23 -5.48 -17.77
C ILE A 43 -18.06 -4.97 -18.61
N THR A 44 -16.88 -5.58 -18.49
CA THR A 44 -15.70 -5.16 -19.27
C THR A 44 -15.82 -5.49 -20.75
N GLU A 45 -16.43 -6.62 -21.10
CA GLU A 45 -16.74 -6.98 -22.49
C GLU A 45 -17.75 -6.00 -23.08
N TRP A 46 -18.87 -5.76 -22.39
CA TRP A 46 -19.86 -4.77 -22.82
C TRP A 46 -19.27 -3.36 -22.97
N ALA A 47 -18.38 -2.95 -22.06
CA ALA A 47 -17.72 -1.65 -22.13
C ALA A 47 -16.73 -1.55 -23.29
N LYS A 48 -16.16 -2.67 -23.76
CA LYS A 48 -15.29 -2.70 -24.95
C LYS A 48 -16.08 -2.52 -26.23
N ASP A 49 -17.23 -3.16 -26.36
CA ASP A 49 -18.09 -3.03 -27.54
C ASP A 49 -18.63 -1.61 -27.74
N LEU A 50 -18.80 -0.86 -26.64
CA LEU A 50 -19.27 0.52 -26.67
C LEU A 50 -18.18 1.54 -27.07
N TRP A 51 -16.91 1.22 -26.85
CA TRP A 51 -15.80 2.17 -26.99
C TRP A 51 -15.03 1.92 -28.29
N PRO A 52 -14.33 2.94 -28.84
CA PRO A 52 -13.58 2.77 -30.08
C PRO A 52 -12.47 1.72 -29.96
N GLU A 53 -12.12 1.06 -31.08
CA GLU A 53 -11.16 -0.07 -31.10
C GLU A 53 -9.76 0.26 -30.50
N ASP A 54 -9.33 1.52 -30.54
CA ASP A 54 -8.07 2.04 -29.98
C ASP A 54 -8.07 2.12 -28.42
N ASN A 55 -8.94 1.37 -27.73
CA ASN A 55 -9.16 1.47 -26.30
C ASN A 55 -8.21 0.60 -25.46
N LEU A 56 -7.62 1.19 -24.41
CA LEU A 56 -6.74 0.51 -23.45
C LEU A 56 -7.47 -0.04 -22.20
N LEU A 57 -8.80 -0.24 -22.25
CA LEU A 57 -9.55 -0.89 -21.18
C LEU A 57 -9.15 -2.37 -21.05
N PRO A 58 -8.94 -2.86 -19.82
CA PRO A 58 -8.77 -4.29 -19.58
C PRO A 58 -10.02 -5.09 -19.99
N ALA A 59 -9.80 -6.27 -20.56
CA ALA A 59 -10.83 -7.18 -21.08
C ALA A 59 -11.49 -8.07 -20.03
N SER A 60 -10.79 -8.27 -18.92
CA SER A 60 -11.18 -9.22 -17.89
C SER A 60 -10.82 -8.71 -16.51
N TYR A 61 -11.49 -9.26 -15.51
CA TYR A 61 -11.20 -9.11 -14.11
C TYR A 61 -9.73 -9.43 -13.80
N TYR A 62 -9.16 -10.44 -14.45
CA TYR A 62 -7.74 -10.77 -14.26
C TYR A 62 -6.81 -9.63 -14.70
N GLU A 63 -7.07 -9.02 -15.86
CA GLU A 63 -6.28 -7.87 -16.34
C GLU A 63 -6.46 -6.64 -15.46
N VAL A 64 -7.70 -6.37 -15.02
CA VAL A 64 -8.01 -5.32 -14.04
C VAL A 64 -7.21 -5.56 -12.75
N GLN A 65 -7.25 -6.79 -12.23
CA GLN A 65 -6.53 -7.19 -11.03
C GLN A 65 -5.03 -7.07 -11.20
N LYS A 66 -4.48 -7.42 -12.36
CA LYS A 66 -3.05 -7.29 -12.67
C LYS A 66 -2.61 -5.83 -12.70
N LEU A 67 -3.42 -4.94 -13.30
CA LEU A 67 -3.16 -3.50 -13.31
C LEU A 67 -3.19 -2.91 -11.90
N VAL A 68 -4.19 -3.27 -11.09
CA VAL A 68 -4.34 -2.79 -9.71
C VAL A 68 -3.28 -3.40 -8.78
N ALA A 69 -2.93 -4.67 -8.94
CA ALA A 69 -1.83 -5.31 -8.22
C ALA A 69 -0.50 -4.60 -8.49
N GLY A 70 -0.33 -4.05 -9.70
CA GLY A 70 0.77 -3.20 -10.11
C GLY A 70 0.94 -1.91 -9.31
N LEU A 71 -0.10 -1.41 -8.65
CA LEU A 71 0.00 -0.31 -7.69
C LEU A 71 0.80 -0.71 -6.45
N GLY A 72 1.06 -2.00 -6.24
CA GLY A 72 2.04 -2.49 -5.30
C GLY A 72 1.66 -2.23 -3.86
N LEU A 73 0.47 -2.66 -3.43
CA LEU A 73 0.23 -2.85 -2.00
C LEU A 73 0.70 -4.27 -1.65
N PRO A 74 2.00 -4.48 -1.34
CA PRO A 74 2.45 -5.82 -1.00
C PRO A 74 1.66 -6.29 0.20
N TYR A 75 1.13 -7.50 0.12
CA TYR A 75 0.68 -8.25 1.27
C TYR A 75 1.65 -9.41 1.46
N LYS A 76 1.91 -9.75 2.71
CA LYS A 76 2.70 -10.92 3.08
C LYS A 76 1.76 -11.92 3.72
N VAL A 77 1.73 -13.13 3.21
CA VAL A 77 0.96 -14.21 3.84
C VAL A 77 1.84 -14.79 4.95
N ILE A 78 1.32 -14.78 6.18
CA ILE A 78 2.01 -15.34 7.35
C ILE A 78 1.20 -16.54 7.82
N ASP A 79 1.89 -17.63 8.13
CA ASP A 79 1.24 -18.84 8.61
C ASP A 79 0.96 -18.73 10.11
N VAL A 80 -0.18 -19.26 10.53
CA VAL A 80 -0.69 -19.15 11.90
C VAL A 80 -0.94 -20.54 12.47
N CYS A 81 -0.66 -20.69 13.76
CA CYS A 81 -1.05 -21.90 14.49
C CYS A 81 -2.58 -22.10 14.46
N ILE A 82 -3.03 -23.36 14.52
CA ILE A 82 -4.45 -23.74 14.58
C ILE A 82 -5.20 -23.01 15.70
N ASP A 83 -4.59 -22.91 16.88
CA ASP A 83 -5.16 -22.24 18.06
C ASP A 83 -4.72 -20.78 18.19
N ASN A 84 -4.14 -20.19 17.13
CA ASN A 84 -3.62 -18.83 17.11
C ASN A 84 -2.55 -18.52 18.20
N CYS A 85 -1.90 -19.55 18.79
CA CYS A 85 -0.90 -19.33 19.84
C CYS A 85 0.38 -18.62 19.35
N MET A 86 0.72 -18.78 18.08
CA MET A 86 1.93 -18.18 17.49
C MET A 86 1.79 -17.97 15.99
N LEU A 87 2.62 -17.06 15.49
CA LEU A 87 2.85 -16.80 14.07
C LEU A 87 4.17 -17.43 13.64
N TYR A 88 4.19 -18.10 12.50
CA TYR A 88 5.42 -18.62 11.91
C TYR A 88 6.10 -17.49 11.13
N TRP A 89 6.84 -16.65 11.83
CA TRP A 89 7.45 -15.44 11.27
C TRP A 89 8.89 -15.26 11.74
N ARG A 90 9.79 -14.80 10.84
CA ARG A 90 11.22 -14.57 11.10
C ARG A 90 11.91 -15.83 11.67
N GLU A 91 12.27 -15.80 12.95
CA GLU A 91 12.99 -16.88 13.63
C GLU A 91 12.19 -18.18 13.71
N ASP A 92 10.87 -18.09 13.61
CA ASP A 92 9.95 -19.23 13.67
C ASP A 92 9.45 -19.70 12.30
N GLU A 93 9.96 -19.13 11.20
CA GLU A 93 9.50 -19.43 9.84
C GLU A 93 9.74 -20.88 9.41
N ASN A 94 10.82 -21.51 9.87
CA ASN A 94 11.15 -22.90 9.50
C ASN A 94 10.57 -23.95 10.46
N ARG A 95 9.75 -23.55 11.43
CA ARG A 95 9.14 -24.51 12.36
C ARG A 95 7.95 -25.22 11.74
N ASN A 96 7.89 -26.53 11.96
CA ASN A 96 6.78 -27.38 11.53
C ASN A 96 5.73 -27.60 12.64
N ARG A 97 6.07 -27.26 13.88
CA ARG A 97 5.21 -27.41 15.06
C ARG A 97 5.23 -26.15 15.91
N CYS A 98 4.10 -25.88 16.54
CA CYS A 98 3.94 -24.75 17.45
C CYS A 98 4.80 -24.92 18.71
N ARG A 99 5.45 -23.84 19.18
CA ARG A 99 6.24 -23.85 20.42
C ARG A 99 5.38 -24.08 21.67
N PHE A 100 4.15 -23.56 21.67
CA PHE A 100 3.27 -23.56 22.85
C PHE A 100 2.36 -24.80 22.91
N CYS A 101 1.56 -25.03 21.87
CA CYS A 101 0.59 -26.14 21.85
C CYS A 101 1.09 -27.39 21.14
N ARG A 102 2.31 -27.39 20.56
CA ARG A 102 2.95 -28.52 19.86
C ARG A 102 2.16 -29.08 18.65
N LYS A 103 1.06 -28.42 18.26
CA LYS A 103 0.25 -28.78 17.10
C LYS A 103 1.04 -28.59 15.80
N PRO A 104 0.74 -29.40 14.76
CA PRO A 104 1.39 -29.29 13.46
C PRO A 104 0.96 -28.00 12.73
N ARG A 105 1.86 -27.50 11.88
CA ARG A 105 1.62 -26.37 10.97
C ARG A 105 0.82 -26.77 9.74
N TYR A 106 1.06 -27.97 9.23
CA TYR A 106 0.48 -28.49 8.01
C TYR A 106 -0.56 -29.56 8.30
N GLN A 107 -1.62 -29.59 7.50
CA GLN A 107 -2.60 -30.67 7.46
C GLN A 107 -1.96 -31.92 6.88
N GLU A 108 -2.33 -33.08 7.44
CA GLU A 108 -1.97 -34.37 6.89
C GLU A 108 -2.85 -34.62 5.66
N THR A 109 -2.29 -34.51 4.47
CA THR A 109 -2.98 -34.75 3.21
C THR A 109 -2.16 -35.75 2.38
N SER A 110 -2.83 -36.68 1.69
CA SER A 110 -2.18 -37.66 0.80
C SER A 110 -1.53 -37.04 -0.44
N GLY A 111 -1.70 -35.72 -0.63
CA GLY A 111 -1.14 -34.95 -1.74
C GLY A 111 0.32 -34.56 -1.52
N ARG A 112 1.03 -34.29 -2.62
CA ARG A 112 2.46 -33.90 -2.60
C ARG A 112 2.72 -32.50 -2.01
N VAL A 113 1.70 -31.65 -1.90
CA VAL A 113 1.83 -30.27 -1.43
C VAL A 113 1.22 -30.15 -0.02
N PRO A 114 2.01 -29.74 0.98
CA PRO A 114 1.50 -29.61 2.35
C PRO A 114 0.56 -28.41 2.46
N ILE A 115 -0.67 -28.67 2.90
CA ILE A 115 -1.71 -27.65 3.08
C ILE A 115 -1.57 -27.06 4.49
N LEU A 116 -1.69 -25.75 4.62
CA LEU A 116 -1.60 -25.04 5.90
C LEU A 116 -2.97 -24.99 6.59
N TYR A 117 -3.00 -25.09 7.91
CA TYR A 117 -4.27 -24.96 8.65
C TYR A 117 -4.86 -23.55 8.60
N LYS A 118 -4.04 -22.52 8.87
CA LYS A 118 -4.47 -21.13 8.94
C LYS A 118 -3.41 -20.21 8.37
N ARG A 119 -3.86 -19.17 7.67
CA ARG A 119 -3.03 -18.11 7.10
C ARG A 119 -3.62 -16.76 7.49
N MET A 120 -2.75 -15.79 7.73
CA MET A 120 -3.13 -14.39 7.88
C MET A 120 -2.43 -13.54 6.81
N TRP A 121 -3.11 -12.47 6.39
CA TRP A 121 -2.52 -11.49 5.49
C TRP A 121 -1.98 -10.31 6.27
N TYR A 122 -0.66 -10.15 6.27
CA TYR A 122 0.04 -9.02 6.85
C TYR A 122 0.27 -7.94 5.80
N LEU A 123 -0.22 -6.74 6.08
CA LEU A 123 -0.05 -5.55 5.26
C LEU A 123 1.09 -4.70 5.86
N PRO A 124 2.28 -4.64 5.24
CA PRO A 124 3.43 -3.92 5.80
C PRO A 124 3.10 -2.44 6.00
N ILE A 125 3.11 -2.01 7.26
CA ILE A 125 2.73 -0.65 7.65
C ILE A 125 3.75 0.37 7.11
N THR A 126 5.05 0.04 7.15
CA THR A 126 6.12 0.97 6.76
C THR A 126 5.97 1.47 5.32
N ASP A 127 5.74 0.58 4.35
CA ASP A 127 5.61 0.97 2.94
C ASP A 127 4.31 1.74 2.69
N ARG A 128 3.25 1.41 3.43
CA ARG A 128 1.97 2.13 3.38
C ARG A 128 2.10 3.54 3.94
N LEU A 129 2.80 3.71 5.05
CA LEU A 129 3.08 5.03 5.62
C LEU A 129 3.95 5.86 4.68
N LYS A 130 5.04 5.30 4.12
CA LYS A 130 5.86 6.00 3.13
C LYS A 130 5.02 6.56 1.99
N ARG A 131 4.10 5.75 1.44
CA ARG A 131 3.18 6.16 0.38
C ARG A 131 2.19 7.23 0.83
N LEU A 132 1.60 7.05 2.01
CA LEU A 132 0.66 8.02 2.59
C LEU A 132 1.31 9.41 2.72
N TYR A 133 2.52 9.47 3.26
CA TYR A 133 3.29 10.72 3.45
C TYR A 133 3.98 11.23 2.18
N THR A 134 4.03 10.44 1.10
CA THR A 134 4.48 10.94 -0.22
C THR A 134 3.47 11.92 -0.81
N SER A 135 2.18 11.81 -0.44
CA SER A 135 1.17 12.72 -0.93
C SER A 135 1.25 14.08 -0.23
N GLN A 136 1.32 15.16 -1.00
CA GLN A 136 1.39 16.52 -0.45
C GLN A 136 0.14 16.89 0.37
N ARG A 137 -1.03 16.35 0.00
CA ARG A 137 -2.29 16.59 0.72
C ARG A 137 -2.22 16.06 2.15
N THR A 138 -1.73 14.84 2.34
CA THR A 138 -1.60 14.24 3.68
C THR A 138 -0.40 14.78 4.45
N ALA A 139 0.70 15.12 3.77
CA ALA A 139 1.85 15.77 4.41
C ALA A 139 1.46 17.12 5.04
N ARG A 140 0.71 17.96 4.32
CA ARG A 140 0.24 19.26 4.81
C ARG A 140 -0.75 19.14 5.98
N GLY A 141 -1.65 18.17 5.95
CA GLY A 141 -2.60 17.94 7.05
C GLY A 141 -1.94 17.43 8.34
N ASN A 142 -0.74 16.85 8.22
CA ASN A 142 0.04 16.29 9.32
C ASN A 142 1.30 17.13 9.64
N GLU A 143 1.44 18.33 9.07
CA GLU A 143 2.42 19.30 9.56
C GLU A 143 2.05 19.63 11.01
N MET A 144 2.71 18.95 11.95
CA MET A 144 2.75 19.40 13.32
C MET A 144 3.33 20.81 13.27
N ALA A 145 2.47 21.81 13.43
CA ALA A 145 2.90 23.15 13.75
C ALA A 145 3.62 23.09 15.11
N CYS A 146 4.91 22.74 15.09
CA CYS A 146 5.81 23.19 16.12
C CYS A 146 5.73 24.71 16.06
N ARG A 147 4.90 25.30 16.95
CA ARG A 147 5.03 26.71 17.28
C ARG A 147 6.42 26.85 17.88
N ALA A 148 7.40 27.08 17.00
CA ALA A 148 8.70 27.56 17.40
C ALA A 148 8.44 28.86 18.15
N SER A 149 8.49 28.80 19.48
CA SER A 149 8.68 29.99 20.29
C SER A 149 9.84 30.76 19.67
N SER A 150 9.55 32.01 19.31
CA SER A 150 10.26 32.86 18.37
C SER A 150 11.68 33.17 18.82
N ARG A 151 12.63 32.24 18.68
CA ARG A 151 14.05 32.55 18.89
C ARG A 151 15.02 31.59 18.22
N TRP A 152 14.96 31.47 16.90
CA TRP A 152 16.12 30.95 16.15
C TRP A 152 16.35 31.80 14.90
N ARG A 153 17.44 32.58 14.92
CA ARG A 153 17.99 33.24 13.74
C ARG A 153 18.66 32.15 12.89
N TYR A 154 18.13 31.89 11.71
CA TYR A 154 18.84 31.11 10.70
C TYR A 154 19.85 32.03 10.00
N TYR A 155 21.14 31.72 10.10
CA TYR A 155 22.12 32.18 9.11
C TYR A 155 22.13 31.14 7.98
N THR A 156 21.42 31.44 6.90
CA THR A 156 21.52 30.69 5.65
C THR A 156 22.74 31.17 4.88
N SER A 157 23.68 30.26 4.60
CA SER A 157 24.53 30.41 3.42
C SER A 157 24.69 29.05 2.77
N PHE A 158 23.98 28.84 1.66
CA PHE A 158 24.23 27.70 0.78
C PHE A 158 24.38 28.23 -0.65
N ARG A 159 25.64 28.39 -1.04
CA ARG A 159 26.09 28.82 -2.36
C ARG A 159 26.01 27.60 -3.29
N ARG A 160 25.17 27.66 -4.33
CA ARG A 160 25.13 26.63 -5.39
C ARG A 160 26.49 26.57 -6.10
N ARG A 161 27.16 25.42 -6.08
CA ARG A 161 28.09 25.00 -7.13
C ARG A 161 27.90 23.52 -7.46
N SER A 162 28.11 23.28 -8.75
CA SER A 162 28.05 22.05 -9.56
C SER A 162 28.47 20.74 -8.90
N VAL A 163 27.87 19.66 -9.42
CA VAL A 163 28.28 18.25 -9.57
C VAL A 163 29.41 17.68 -8.68
N GLU A 164 29.14 16.47 -8.20
CA GLU A 164 30.05 15.45 -7.65
C GLU A 164 30.24 15.41 -6.11
N THR A 165 29.85 14.25 -5.57
CA THR A 165 30.19 13.68 -4.25
C THR A 165 29.81 14.48 -2.99
N PHE A 166 28.74 14.05 -2.30
CA PHE A 166 28.49 14.46 -0.92
C PHE A 166 28.61 13.26 0.02
N SER A 167 29.79 13.14 0.62
CA SER A 167 29.94 12.53 1.94
C SER A 167 29.45 13.57 2.95
N VAL A 168 28.41 13.27 3.73
CA VAL A 168 27.95 14.15 4.81
C VAL A 168 28.32 13.51 6.13
N ILE A 169 29.36 14.07 6.75
CA ILE A 169 29.69 13.87 8.15
C ILE A 169 28.56 14.50 8.97
N VAL A 170 27.80 13.67 9.69
CA VAL A 170 26.79 14.11 10.66
C VAL A 170 27.42 13.98 12.05
N SER A 171 27.91 15.08 12.59
CA SER A 171 28.26 15.17 14.01
C SER A 171 27.51 16.34 14.63
N GLY A 172 26.53 16.03 15.48
CA GLY A 172 25.77 17.02 16.25
C GLY A 172 24.81 16.33 17.20
N PHE A 173 25.24 16.20 18.45
CA PHE A 173 24.57 15.54 19.58
C PHE A 173 23.11 15.98 19.81
N CYS A 174 22.28 15.03 20.26
CA CYS A 174 20.91 15.23 20.71
C CYS A 174 20.86 15.13 22.25
N VAL A 175 20.41 16.16 22.97
CA VAL A 175 20.11 16.07 24.40
C VAL A 175 18.72 16.66 24.70
N ARG A 176 17.84 15.73 25.12
CA ARG A 176 16.62 15.80 25.94
C ARG A 176 15.48 16.78 25.57
N ALA A 177 14.35 16.17 25.23
CA ALA A 177 13.02 16.76 25.11
C ALA A 177 12.45 17.27 26.45
N PRO A 178 11.40 18.11 26.39
CA PRO A 178 10.29 18.03 27.33
C PRO A 178 8.98 17.63 26.63
N GLU A 179 8.37 16.59 27.20
CA GLU A 179 6.95 16.20 27.23
C GLU A 179 5.99 16.83 26.21
N CYS A 180 5.55 16.02 25.24
CA CYS A 180 4.35 16.28 24.43
C CYS A 180 3.19 15.44 24.97
N VAL A 181 2.25 16.07 25.68
CA VAL A 181 0.97 15.45 26.06
C VAL A 181 0.00 15.53 24.86
N PRO A 182 -0.72 14.45 24.51
CA PRO A 182 -1.72 14.50 23.45
C PRO A 182 -2.91 15.37 23.89
N ARG A 183 -3.24 16.41 23.12
CA ARG A 183 -4.47 17.18 23.32
C ARG A 183 -5.64 16.34 22.85
N VAL A 184 -6.26 15.63 23.78
CA VAL A 184 -7.51 14.89 23.60
C VAL A 184 -8.63 15.86 23.18
N MET A 185 -9.41 15.41 22.21
CA MET A 185 -10.69 15.97 21.74
C MET A 185 -11.55 16.53 22.88
N HIS A 186 -12.05 17.76 22.73
CA HIS A 186 -13.36 18.16 23.24
C HIS A 186 -13.89 19.36 22.46
N ARG A 187 -14.83 19.11 21.54
CA ARG A 187 -16.15 19.77 21.49
C ARG A 187 -16.95 19.27 20.29
N TRP A 188 -17.83 18.32 20.56
CA TRP A 188 -19.17 18.34 19.99
C TRP A 188 -20.06 19.10 20.99
N VAL A 189 -21.05 19.81 20.45
CA VAL A 189 -22.01 20.77 21.05
C VAL A 189 -21.49 22.19 21.17
#